data_AF-A0A0D6NMN4-F1
#
_entry.id   AF-A0A0D6NMN4-F1
#
_cell.length_a   1.000
_cell.length_b   1.000
_cell.length_c   1.000
_cell.angle_alpha   90.00
_cell.angle_beta   90.00
_cell.angle_gamma   90.00
#
_symmetry.space_group_name_H-M   'P 1'
#
loop_
_entity.id
_entity.type
_entity.pdbx_description
1 polymer ?
#
loop_
_entity_poly.entity_id
_entity_poly.type
_entity_poly.pdbx_seq_one_letter_code
_entity_poly.pdbx_strand_id
1 'polypeptide(L)'
;MRVIRFELPQPYPLLNHSIGQSRWALTGMRQKMARAVAAATSGLRIPEPFQKAHVTIERHSCGTPDHDGVQGGAKFLIDALTTPKLLNVRKLGTRQRVRNKRGLGFIVDDGPDYATFDIRAVKSRMCAQKTVVTITEILP
;
A
#
# COMPACT_ATOMS: atom_id res chain seq x y z
N MET A 1 -9.15 8.38 18.23
CA MET A 1 -8.86 8.64 16.80
C MET A 1 -7.36 8.46 16.59
N ARG A 2 -6.97 7.30 16.07
CA ARG A 2 -5.57 6.94 15.83
C ARG A 2 -5.14 7.46 14.45
N VAL A 3 -3.90 7.98 14.37
CA VAL A 3 -3.30 8.44 13.10
C VAL A 3 -1.89 7.86 12.98
N ILE A 4 -1.58 7.30 11.82
CA ILE A 4 -0.25 6.81 11.49
C ILE A 4 0.25 7.55 10.27
N ARG A 5 1.46 8.09 10.36
CA ARG A 5 2.13 8.74 9.24
C ARG A 5 3.53 8.18 9.10
N PHE A 6 3.90 7.82 7.89
CA PHE A 6 5.27 7.41 7.57
C PHE A 6 5.64 7.84 6.15
N GLU A 7 6.94 7.84 5.89
CA GLU A 7 7.50 8.25 4.61
C GLU A 7 8.36 7.12 4.02
N LEU A 8 8.21 6.89 2.72
CA LEU A 8 9.11 6.06 1.93
C LEU A 8 10.12 6.97 1.22
N PRO A 9 11.42 6.63 1.19
CA PRO A 9 12.47 7.48 0.65
C PRO A 9 12.41 7.64 -0.88
N GLN A 10 11.53 6.91 -1.56
CA GLN A 10 11.31 7.01 -3.00
C GLN A 10 9.83 7.10 -3.32
N PRO A 11 9.46 7.80 -4.40
CA PRO A 11 8.11 7.74 -4.92
C PRO A 11 7.81 6.31 -5.39
N TYR A 12 6.62 5.81 -5.09
CA TYR A 12 6.20 4.50 -5.59
C TYR A 12 6.16 4.49 -7.12
N PRO A 13 6.38 3.33 -7.76
CA PRO A 13 6.37 3.22 -9.22
C PRO A 13 4.98 3.51 -9.78
N LEU A 14 4.92 4.27 -10.88
CA LEU A 14 3.68 4.51 -11.62
C LEU A 14 3.20 3.23 -12.31
N LEU A 15 1.93 3.21 -12.71
CA LEU A 15 1.29 2.04 -13.34
C LEU A 15 2.07 1.52 -14.55
N ASN A 16 2.57 2.42 -15.40
CA ASN A 16 3.34 2.09 -16.61
C ASN A 16 4.60 1.25 -16.32
N HIS A 17 5.20 1.32 -15.12
CA HIS A 17 6.32 0.46 -14.74
C HIS A 17 5.92 -0.99 -14.49
N SER A 18 4.62 -1.25 -14.25
CA SER A 18 4.09 -2.59 -13.97
C SER A 18 3.42 -3.24 -15.19
N ILE A 19 2.95 -2.45 -16.15
CA ILE A 19 2.31 -2.95 -17.37
C ILE A 19 3.33 -3.74 -18.21
N GLY A 20 2.92 -4.91 -18.72
CA GLY A 20 3.76 -5.76 -19.58
C GLY A 20 4.88 -6.50 -18.85
N GLN A 21 5.02 -6.33 -17.53
CA GLN A 21 6.05 -7.01 -16.75
C GLN A 21 5.70 -8.48 -16.51
N SER A 22 6.74 -9.32 -16.44
CA SER A 22 6.57 -10.74 -16.09
C SER A 22 6.03 -10.90 -14.67
N ARG A 23 5.38 -12.04 -14.40
CA ARG A 23 4.88 -12.37 -13.05
C ARG A 23 5.98 -12.31 -11.98
N TRP A 24 7.21 -12.67 -12.34
CA TRP A 24 8.36 -12.64 -11.45
C TRP A 24 8.78 -11.22 -11.10
N ALA A 25 8.86 -10.33 -12.09
CA ALA A 25 9.15 -8.92 -11.89
C ALA A 25 8.08 -8.24 -11.01
N LEU A 26 6.80 -8.49 -11.29
CA LEU A 26 5.69 -8.00 -10.46
C LEU A 26 5.73 -8.54 -9.03
N THR A 27 6.22 -9.77 -8.84
CA THR A 27 6.40 -10.34 -7.50
C THR A 27 7.53 -9.65 -6.75
N GLY A 28 8.63 -9.35 -7.42
CA GLY A 28 9.75 -8.57 -6.89
C GLY A 28 9.32 -7.15 -6.49
N MET A 29 8.53 -6.47 -7.32
CA MET A 29 8.00 -5.13 -7.02
C MET A 29 7.14 -5.13 -5.75
N ARG A 30 6.23 -6.10 -5.61
CA ARG A 30 5.42 -6.28 -4.38
C ARG A 30 6.28 -6.52 -3.15
N GLN A 31 7.32 -7.35 -3.26
CA GLN A 31 8.24 -7.61 -2.14
C GLN A 31 9.05 -6.37 -1.77
N LYS A 32 9.55 -5.63 -2.75
CA LYS A 32 10.30 -4.38 -2.53
C LYS A 32 9.43 -3.35 -1.82
N MET A 33 8.18 -3.19 -2.25
CA MET A 33 7.24 -2.26 -1.61
C MET A 33 6.91 -2.67 -0.18
N ALA A 34 6.55 -3.93 0.06
CA ALA A 34 6.26 -4.42 1.42
C ALA A 34 7.46 -4.25 2.37
N ARG A 35 8.69 -4.51 1.89
CA ARG A 35 9.91 -4.27 2.67
C ARG A 35 10.15 -2.79 2.96
N ALA A 36 9.89 -1.91 1.99
CA ALA A 36 10.02 -0.48 2.20
C ALA A 36 9.04 0.04 3.26
N VAL A 37 7.77 -0.41 3.23
CA VAL A 37 6.78 -0.08 4.26
C VAL A 37 7.21 -0.64 5.62
N ALA A 38 7.63 -1.91 5.69
CA ALA A 38 8.08 -2.52 6.94
C ALA A 38 9.28 -1.78 7.54
N ALA A 39 10.24 -1.34 6.72
CA ALA A 39 11.38 -0.55 7.18
C ALA A 39 10.96 0.84 7.67
N ALA A 40 10.13 1.56 6.90
CA ALA A 40 9.65 2.89 7.25
C ALA A 40 8.75 2.92 8.50
N THR A 41 8.18 1.77 8.85
CA THR A 41 7.30 1.61 10.02
C THR A 41 7.94 0.79 11.13
N SER A 42 9.23 0.48 11.03
CA SER A 42 9.96 -0.16 12.11
C SER A 42 9.90 0.71 13.37
N GLY A 43 9.39 0.14 14.47
CA GLY A 43 9.17 0.85 15.72
C GLY A 43 7.78 1.47 15.90
N LEU A 44 6.93 1.50 14.86
CA LEU A 44 5.52 1.85 15.04
C LEU A 44 4.76 0.68 15.67
N ARG A 45 4.08 0.95 16.78
CA ARG A 45 3.23 -0.04 17.44
C ARG A 45 1.81 0.08 16.93
N ILE A 46 1.37 -0.90 16.14
CA ILE A 46 0.00 -1.03 15.66
C ILE A 46 -0.59 -2.23 16.38
N PRO A 47 -1.34 -2.03 17.49
CA PRO A 47 -1.85 -3.15 18.26
C PRO A 47 -2.86 -3.97 17.46
N GLU A 48 -3.68 -3.31 16.65
CA GLU A 48 -4.69 -3.93 15.79
C GLU A 48 -4.90 -3.11 14.50
N PRO A 49 -5.21 -3.75 13.37
CA PRO A 49 -5.51 -3.06 12.13
C PRO A 49 -6.73 -2.13 12.29
N PHE A 50 -6.72 -1.00 11.57
CA PHE A 50 -7.88 -0.11 11.49
C PHE A 50 -9.04 -0.84 10.82
N GLN A 51 -10.20 -0.83 11.48
CA GLN A 51 -11.44 -1.41 10.94
C GLN A 51 -12.00 -0.56 9.80
N LYS A 52 -11.94 0.77 9.96
CA LYS A 52 -12.27 1.74 8.92
C LYS A 52 -11.26 2.89 8.93
N ALA A 53 -10.72 3.23 7.77
CA ALA A 53 -9.69 4.27 7.66
C ALA A 53 -9.83 5.17 6.43
N HIS A 54 -9.37 6.41 6.56
CA HIS A 54 -9.03 7.27 5.43
C HIS A 54 -7.53 7.22 5.21
N VAL A 55 -7.10 6.82 4.02
CA VAL A 55 -5.69 6.68 3.65
C VAL A 55 -5.34 7.73 2.61
N THR A 56 -4.49 8.67 2.98
CA THR A 56 -3.91 9.63 2.04
C THR A 56 -2.54 9.15 1.60
N ILE A 57 -2.33 9.08 0.29
CA ILE A 57 -1.05 8.71 -0.34
C ILE A 57 -0.59 9.87 -1.21
N GLU A 58 0.56 10.44 -0.86
CA GLU A 58 1.19 11.49 -1.65
C GLU A 58 2.42 10.96 -2.34
N ARG A 59 2.45 11.07 -3.67
CA ARG A 59 3.62 10.75 -4.48
C ARG A 59 4.38 12.02 -4.81
N HIS A 60 5.50 12.27 -4.12
CA HIS A 60 6.37 13.42 -4.36
C HIS A 60 7.37 13.10 -5.47
N SER A 61 7.24 13.74 -6.64
CA SER A 61 8.17 13.56 -7.78
C SER A 61 8.43 14.84 -8.59
N CYS A 62 9.51 14.88 -9.37
CA CYS A 62 9.83 16.02 -10.24
C CYS A 62 8.80 16.28 -11.35
N GLY A 63 8.26 15.19 -11.90
CA GLY A 63 7.28 15.23 -12.97
C GLY A 63 5.85 15.36 -12.47
N THR A 64 4.96 15.69 -13.38
CA THR A 64 3.51 15.69 -13.19
C THR A 64 2.94 14.44 -13.85
N PRO A 65 2.88 13.30 -13.15
CA PRO A 65 2.32 12.08 -13.71
C PRO A 65 0.81 12.23 -13.95
N ASP A 66 0.29 11.42 -14.86
CA ASP A 66 -1.12 11.27 -15.14
C ASP A 66 -1.86 10.67 -13.93
N HIS A 67 -3.14 11.02 -13.79
CA HIS A 67 -3.97 10.56 -12.67
C HIS A 67 -4.07 9.03 -12.61
N ASP A 68 -4.28 8.37 -13.75
CA ASP A 68 -4.42 6.91 -13.82
C ASP A 68 -3.12 6.19 -13.48
N GLY A 69 -1.98 6.71 -13.95
CA GLY A 69 -0.65 6.24 -13.57
C GLY A 69 -0.38 6.33 -12.06
N VAL A 70 -0.85 7.40 -11.41
CA VAL A 70 -0.73 7.63 -9.97
C VAL A 70 -1.62 6.67 -9.17
N GLN A 71 -2.89 6.56 -9.55
CA GLN A 71 -3.86 5.67 -8.89
C GLN A 71 -3.46 4.20 -9.06
N GLY A 72 -3.22 3.77 -10.30
CA GLY A 72 -2.87 2.38 -10.61
C GLY A 72 -1.52 1.96 -10.04
N GLY A 73 -0.54 2.88 -9.99
CA GLY A 73 0.78 2.61 -9.43
C GLY A 73 0.76 2.36 -7.91
N ALA A 74 -0.21 2.94 -7.19
CA ALA A 74 -0.32 2.79 -5.74
C ALA A 74 -0.74 1.39 -5.30
N LYS A 75 -1.19 0.52 -6.22
CA LYS A 75 -1.72 -0.82 -5.91
C LYS A 75 -0.80 -1.66 -5.03
N PHE A 76 0.50 -1.69 -5.32
CA PHE A 76 1.44 -2.48 -4.51
C PHE A 76 1.66 -1.91 -3.11
N LEU A 77 1.51 -0.60 -2.95
CA LEU A 77 1.58 0.06 -1.66
C LEU A 77 0.32 -0.26 -0.86
N ILE A 78 -0.86 -0.13 -1.47
CA ILE A 78 -2.15 -0.50 -0.84
C ILE A 78 -2.14 -1.97 -0.40
N ASP A 79 -1.72 -2.89 -1.27
CA ASP A 79 -1.57 -4.31 -0.94
C ASP A 79 -0.70 -4.53 0.32
N ALA A 80 0.36 -3.73 0.50
CA ALA A 80 1.24 -3.81 1.66
C ALA A 80 0.61 -3.26 2.95
N LEU A 81 -0.38 -2.38 2.87
CA LEU A 81 -1.11 -1.85 4.03
C LEU A 81 -2.16 -2.82 4.56
N THR A 82 -2.75 -3.65 3.69
CA THR A 82 -3.83 -4.58 4.07
C THR A 82 -3.38 -5.70 5.02
N THR A 83 -4.34 -6.38 5.64
CA THR A 83 -4.08 -7.53 6.51
C THR A 83 -4.10 -8.84 5.71
N PRO A 84 -3.08 -9.72 5.83
CA PRO A 84 -3.11 -11.04 5.21
C PRO A 84 -4.28 -11.87 5.76
N LYS A 85 -5.09 -12.45 4.86
CA LYS A 85 -6.28 -13.23 5.24
C LYS A 85 -6.23 -14.64 4.66
N LEU A 86 -6.50 -15.64 5.50
CA LEU A 86 -6.69 -17.02 5.06
C LEU A 86 -7.97 -17.13 4.23
N LEU A 87 -7.87 -17.72 3.04
CA LEU A 87 -9.02 -17.97 2.18
C LEU A 87 -9.69 -19.29 2.51
N ASN A 88 -11.01 -19.34 2.46
CA ASN A 88 -11.76 -20.58 2.70
C ASN A 88 -11.36 -21.66 1.70
N VAL A 89 -11.01 -22.84 2.22
CA VAL A 89 -10.67 -24.01 1.41
C VAL A 89 -11.96 -24.77 1.10
N ARG A 90 -12.34 -24.82 -0.18
CA ARG A 90 -13.59 -25.48 -0.63
C ARG A 90 -13.51 -27.01 -0.66
N LYS A 91 -12.30 -27.58 -0.72
CA LYS A 91 -12.07 -29.03 -0.84
C LYS A 91 -11.08 -29.50 0.22
N LEU A 92 -11.50 -30.45 1.05
CA LEU A 92 -10.67 -31.05 2.11
C LEU A 92 -9.34 -31.58 1.53
N GLY A 93 -8.23 -31.30 2.21
CA GLY A 93 -6.87 -31.68 1.77
C GLY A 93 -6.21 -30.70 0.77
N THR A 94 -6.90 -29.66 0.31
CA THR A 94 -6.30 -28.65 -0.57
C THR A 94 -5.45 -27.66 0.21
N ARG A 95 -4.32 -27.23 -0.36
CA ARG A 95 -3.42 -26.25 0.27
C ARG A 95 -4.15 -24.94 0.60
N GLN A 96 -4.04 -24.54 1.87
CA GLN A 96 -4.49 -23.25 2.38
C GLN A 96 -3.88 -22.09 1.58
N ARG A 97 -4.72 -21.17 1.09
CA ARG A 97 -4.29 -19.95 0.37
C ARG A 97 -4.43 -18.73 1.27
N VAL A 98 -3.60 -17.72 1.01
CA VAL A 98 -3.56 -16.46 1.76
C VAL A 98 -3.75 -15.31 0.77
N ARG A 99 -4.79 -14.50 0.96
CA ARG A 99 -4.95 -13.21 0.27
C ARG A 99 -3.96 -12.23 0.87
N ASN A 100 -3.33 -11.42 0.01
CA ASN A 100 -2.37 -10.39 0.41
C ASN A 100 -1.32 -10.89 1.41
N LYS A 101 -0.65 -12.00 1.09
CA LYS A 101 0.41 -12.63 1.93
C LYS A 101 1.51 -11.67 2.42
N ARG A 102 1.68 -10.51 1.78
CA ARG A 102 2.72 -9.51 2.07
C ARG A 102 2.17 -8.25 2.76
N GLY A 103 0.87 -8.24 3.06
CA GLY A 103 0.26 -7.19 3.84
C GLY A 103 0.85 -7.13 5.24
N LEU A 104 0.94 -5.93 5.79
CA LEU A 104 1.52 -5.66 7.10
C LEU A 104 0.47 -5.37 8.18
N GLY A 105 -0.82 -5.38 7.82
CA GLY A 105 -1.90 -5.28 8.80
C GLY A 105 -2.12 -3.88 9.37
N PHE A 106 -1.96 -2.83 8.56
CA PHE A 106 -2.37 -1.49 8.94
C PHE A 106 -3.89 -1.38 8.87
N ILE A 107 -4.50 -1.79 7.76
CA ILE A 107 -5.94 -1.79 7.54
C ILE A 107 -6.45 -3.21 7.32
N VAL A 108 -7.72 -3.47 7.63
CA VAL A 108 -8.31 -4.81 7.48
C VAL A 108 -8.32 -5.25 6.01
N ASP A 109 -8.88 -4.44 5.11
CA ASP A 109 -8.98 -4.68 3.67
C ASP A 109 -8.95 -3.34 2.92
N ASP A 110 -8.78 -3.38 1.59
CA ASP A 110 -8.81 -2.20 0.71
C ASP A 110 -10.19 -1.93 0.10
N GLY A 111 -11.19 -2.77 0.42
CA GLY A 111 -12.58 -2.54 0.04
C GLY A 111 -13.18 -1.27 0.66
N PRO A 112 -14.23 -0.69 0.04
CA PRO A 112 -14.82 0.60 0.41
C PRO A 112 -15.42 0.62 1.83
N ASP A 113 -15.81 -0.53 2.37
CA ASP A 113 -16.32 -0.65 3.73
C ASP A 113 -15.22 -0.43 4.78
N TYR A 114 -13.95 -0.68 4.41
CA TYR A 114 -12.79 -0.68 5.30
C TYR A 114 -11.86 0.51 5.07
N ALA A 115 -11.78 1.01 3.84
CA ALA A 115 -10.86 2.09 3.52
C ALA A 115 -11.39 3.00 2.42
N THR A 116 -11.08 4.29 2.58
CA THR A 116 -11.17 5.29 1.51
C THR A 116 -9.76 5.77 1.19
N PHE A 117 -9.47 6.05 -0.08
CA PHE A 117 -8.14 6.44 -0.53
C PHE A 117 -8.19 7.81 -1.21
N ASP A 118 -7.31 8.71 -0.78
CA ASP A 118 -6.98 9.94 -1.49
C ASP A 118 -5.53 9.83 -1.98
N ILE A 119 -5.36 9.63 -3.29
CA ILE A 119 -4.05 9.38 -3.90
C ILE A 119 -3.73 10.56 -4.82
N ARG A 120 -2.65 11.27 -4.51
CA ARG A 120 -2.28 12.50 -5.20
C ARG A 120 -0.81 12.58 -5.56
N ALA A 121 -0.53 13.18 -6.71
CA ALA A 121 0.82 13.56 -7.09
C ALA A 121 1.15 14.94 -6.54
N VAL A 122 2.35 15.07 -5.95
CA VAL A 122 2.87 16.34 -5.45
C VAL A 122 4.18 16.62 -6.18
N LYS A 123 4.26 17.80 -6.82
CA LYS A 123 5.49 18.21 -7.49
C LYS A 123 6.56 18.51 -6.44
N SER A 124 7.74 17.92 -6.59
CA SER A 124 8.88 18.10 -5.68
C SER A 124 10.19 18.27 -6.45
N ARG A 125 11.25 18.70 -5.75
CA ARG A 125 12.61 18.73 -6.31
C ARG A 125 13.18 17.31 -6.38
N MET A 126 14.17 17.08 -7.25
CA MET A 126 14.77 15.76 -7.45
C MET A 126 15.34 15.12 -6.18
N CYS A 127 15.93 15.93 -5.30
CA CYS A 127 16.46 15.49 -4.01
C CYS A 127 15.41 15.30 -2.91
N ALA A 128 14.16 15.70 -3.16
CA ALA A 128 13.07 15.68 -2.17
C ALA A 128 11.97 14.67 -2.51
N GLN A 129 12.22 13.77 -3.47
CA GLN A 129 11.24 12.78 -3.90
C GLN A 129 11.00 11.75 -2.80
N LYS A 130 9.73 11.41 -2.59
CA LYS A 130 9.30 10.47 -1.54
C LYS A 130 7.87 10.00 -1.78
N THR A 131 7.46 8.99 -1.03
CA THR A 131 6.04 8.70 -0.84
C THR A 131 5.69 9.01 0.60
N VAL A 132 4.58 9.69 0.82
CA VAL A 132 4.06 9.95 2.16
C VAL A 132 2.73 9.23 2.30
N VAL A 133 2.59 8.43 3.36
CA VAL A 133 1.35 7.74 3.67
C VAL A 133 0.83 8.23 5.00
N THR A 134 -0.44 8.63 5.03
CA THR A 134 -1.15 8.99 6.26
C THR A 134 -2.41 8.13 6.35
N ILE A 135 -2.55 7.39 7.45
CA ILE A 135 -3.70 6.53 7.73
C ILE A 135 -4.40 7.11 8.94
N THR A 136 -5.66 7.49 8.77
CA THR A 136 -6.50 8.11 9.80
C THR A 136 -7.66 7.17 10.08
N GLU A 137 -7.84 6.81 11.35
CA GLU A 137 -9.01 6.06 11.79
C GLU A 137 -10.31 6.84 11.55
N ILE A 138 -11.29 6.19 10.92
CA ILE A 138 -12.67 6.69 10.86
C ILE A 138 -13.43 5.96 11.97
N LEU A 139 -13.87 6.73 12.98
CA LEU A 139 -14.74 6.18 14.02
C LEU A 139 -16.11 5.87 13.42
N PRO A 140 -16.77 4.78 13.87
CA PRO A 140 -18.15 4.48 13.49
C PRO A 140 -19.14 5.56 13.92
#